data_AF-A0A4Y9ZTN7-F1
#
_entry.id   AF-A0A4Y9ZTN7-F1
#
_cell.length_a   1.000
_cell.length_b   1.000
_cell.length_c   1.000
_cell.angle_alpha   90.00
_cell.angle_beta   90.00
_cell.angle_gamma   90.00
#
_symmetry.space_group_name_H-M   'P 1'
#
loop_
_entity.id
_entity.type
_entity.pdbx_description
1 polymer ?
#
loop_
_entity_poly.entity_id
_entity_poly.type
_entity_poly.pdbx_seq_one_letter_code
_entity_poly.pdbx_strand_id
1 'polypeptide(L)' 'LQDATGLLGSPRSKRYAIVTENDVVKHLVVEEDSSKVVSTEAGKILALL' A
#
# COMPACT_ATOMS: atom_id res chain seq x y z
N LEU A 1 13.54 -19.27 19.20
CA LEU A 1 12.66 -18.10 19.04
C LEU A 1 11.41 -18.59 18.33
N GLN A 2 10.29 -18.67 19.04
CA GLN A 2 9.01 -19.11 18.45
C GLN A 2 8.46 -18.00 17.53
N ASP A 3 7.98 -18.41 16.36
CA ASP A 3 7.21 -17.56 15.46
C ASP A 3 5.84 -17.27 16.13
N ALA A 4 5.72 -16.10 16.75
CA ALA A 4 4.53 -15.63 17.46
C ALA A 4 3.62 -14.76 16.59
N THR A 5 3.80 -14.81 15.26
CA THR A 5 3.05 -13.96 14.30
C THR A 5 1.54 -14.18 14.41
N GLY A 6 1.08 -15.36 14.85
CA GLY A 6 -0.34 -15.63 15.11
C GLY A 6 -0.90 -15.06 16.43
N LEU A 7 -0.07 -14.64 17.39
CA LEU A 7 -0.50 -14.29 18.76
C LEU A 7 -0.40 -12.79 19.10
N LEU A 8 0.51 -12.03 18.46
CA LEU A 8 0.81 -10.65 18.86
C LEU A 8 0.82 -9.61 17.71
N GLY A 9 0.46 -10.00 16.49
CA GLY A 9 0.38 -9.05 15.37
C GLY A 9 -0.67 -9.44 14.35
N SER A 10 -1.72 -8.64 14.20
CA SER A 10 -2.59 -8.73 13.02
C SER A 10 -1.74 -8.48 11.75
N PRO A 11 -2.11 -9.03 10.58
CA PRO A 11 -1.46 -8.66 9.32
C PRO A 11 -1.36 -7.14 9.23
N ARG A 12 -0.15 -6.62 9.04
CA ARG A 12 0.07 -5.17 8.90
C ARG A 12 -0.88 -4.65 7.82
N SER A 13 -1.57 -3.55 8.10
CA SER A 13 -2.44 -2.89 7.12
C SER A 13 -1.69 -2.64 5.82
N LYS A 14 -2.34 -2.93 4.69
CA LYS A 14 -1.74 -2.69 3.38
C LYS A 14 -1.44 -1.21 3.21
N ARG A 15 -0.25 -0.89 2.68
CA ARG A 15 0.10 0.46 2.23
C ARG A 15 -0.34 0.59 0.77
N TYR A 16 -1.12 1.62 0.45
CA TYR A 16 -1.65 1.82 -0.89
C TYR A 16 -1.83 3.31 -1.20
N ALA A 17 -1.98 3.63 -2.48
CA ALA A 17 -2.38 4.94 -2.99
C ALA A 17 -3.52 4.76 -4.01
N ILE A 18 -4.47 5.69 -4.00
CA ILE A 18 -5.60 5.71 -4.94
C ILE A 18 -5.57 7.04 -5.68
N VAL A 19 -5.67 6.99 -6.99
CA VAL A 19 -5.95 8.15 -7.84
C VAL A 19 -7.39 8.04 -8.32
N THR A 20 -8.20 9.05 -7.99
CA THR A 20 -9.62 9.13 -8.33
C THR A 20 -9.88 10.31 -9.25
N GLU A 21 -10.82 10.15 -10.17
CA GLU A 21 -11.40 11.25 -10.94
C GLU A 21 -12.91 11.25 -10.69
N ASN A 22 -13.42 12.31 -10.07
CA ASN A 22 -14.76 12.34 -9.48
C ASN A 22 -14.97 11.12 -8.54
N ASP A 23 -16.05 10.37 -8.75
CA ASP A 23 -16.39 9.18 -7.95
C ASP A 23 -15.81 7.87 -8.51
N VAL A 24 -14.89 7.94 -9.48
CA VAL A 24 -14.33 6.77 -10.16
C VAL A 24 -12.86 6.57 -9.80
N VAL A 25 -12.52 5.38 -9.31
CA VAL A 25 -11.12 4.95 -9.11
C VAL A 25 -10.46 4.70 -10.46
N LYS A 26 -9.36 5.41 -10.74
CA LYS A 26 -8.57 5.23 -11.97
C LYS A 26 -7.36 4.34 -11.74
N HIS A 27 -6.68 4.55 -10.62
CA HIS A 27 -5.52 3.76 -10.24
C HIS A 27 -5.63 3.36 -8.77
N LEU A 28 -5.35 2.08 -8.50
CA LEU A 28 -5.11 1.55 -7.16
C LEU A 28 -3.73 0.92 -7.16
N VAL A 29 -2.82 1.48 -6.39
CA VAL A 29 -1.44 1.01 -6.26
C VAL A 29 -1.27 0.48 -4.85
N VAL A 30 -0.88 -0.77 -4.70
CA VAL A 30 -0.72 -1.44 -3.40
C VAL A 30 0.70 -1.96 -3.28
N GLU A 31 1.35 -1.70 -2.15
CA GLU A 31 2.65 -2.29 -1.88
C GLU A 31 2.53 -3.79 -1.64
N GLU A 32 3.41 -4.55 -2.30
CA GLU A 32 3.61 -5.98 -2.04
C GLU A 32 4.02 -6.19 -0.57
N ASP A 33 5.03 -5.43 -0.13
CA ASP A 33 5.50 -5.35 1.25
C ASP A 33 5.16 -3.98 1.84
N SER A 34 4.18 -3.96 2.74
CA SER A 34 3.66 -2.72 3.35
C SER A 34 4.61 -2.05 4.35
N SER A 35 5.77 -2.66 4.63
CA SER A 35 6.86 -2.03 5.38
C SER A 35 7.72 -1.10 4.50
N LYS A 36 7.69 -1.28 3.18
CA LYS A 36 8.49 -0.53 2.22
C LYS A 36 7.64 0.53 1.50
N VAL A 37 8.31 1.57 1.00
CA VAL A 37 7.70 2.61 0.16
C VAL A 37 8.40 2.54 -1.18
N VAL A 38 7.77 1.87 -2.13
CA VAL A 38 8.33 1.59 -3.45
C VAL A 38 7.33 1.95 -4.52
N SER A 39 6.14 1.36 -4.53
CA SER A 39 5.11 1.60 -5.54
C SER A 39 4.26 2.83 -5.22
N THR A 40 4.05 3.12 -3.94
CA THR A 40 3.28 4.28 -3.46
C THR A 40 4.17 5.51 -3.19
N GLU A 41 5.39 5.53 -3.73
CA GLU A 41 6.29 6.68 -3.63
C GLU A 41 5.73 7.87 -4.45
N ALA A 42 5.95 9.09 -3.96
CA ALA A 42 5.30 10.28 -4.50
C ALA A 42 5.61 10.52 -5.99
N GLY A 43 6.86 10.41 -6.42
CA GLY A 43 7.25 10.52 -7.82
C GLY A 43 6.53 9.53 -8.72
N LYS A 44 6.34 8.28 -8.27
CA LYS A 44 5.56 7.29 -9.02
C LYS A 44 4.08 7.60 -9.09
N ILE A 45 3.48 8.10 -8.01
CA ILE A 45 2.05 8.45 -8.00
C ILE A 45 1.80 9.72 -8.83
N LEU A 46 2.69 10.71 -8.76
CA LEU A 46 2.59 11.93 -9.58
C LEU A 46 2.70 11.64 -11.08
N ALA A 47 3.41 10.57 -11.47
CA ALA A 47 3.48 10.13 -12.87
C ALA A 47 2.18 9.46 -13.37
N LEU A 48 1.20 9.21 -12.50
CA LEU A 48 -0.13 8.67 -12.84
C LEU A 48 -1.21 9.76 -12.99
N LEU A 49 -0.86 11.02 -12.75
CA LEU A 49 -1.76 12.18 -12.87
C LEU A 49 -1.82 12.70 -14.31
#